data_AF-A0A948XS11-F1
#
_entry.id   AF-A0A948XS11-F1
#
_cell.length_a   1.000
_cell.length_b   1.000
_cell.length_c   1.000
_cell.angle_alpha   90.00
_cell.angle_beta   90.00
_cell.angle_gamma   90.00
#
_symmetry.space_group_name_H-M   'P 1'
#
loop_
_entity.id
_entity.type
_entity.pdbx_description
1 polymer ?
#
loop_
_entity_poly.entity_id
_entity_poly.type
_entity_poly.pdbx_seq_one_letter_code
_entity_poly.pdbx_strand_id
1 'polypeptide(L)' 'GDPVLLAAGGAWVGWIGLPSVLLWAAAAGLSLVAARLLTGRRVSGGDRLPFGPFLAAGIWLTWLIGPLGL' A
#
# COMPACT_ATOMS: atom_id res chain seq x y z
N GLY A 1 13.46 3.57 -1.96
CA GLY A 1 12.66 4.13 -0.86
C GLY A 1 11.72 3.08 -0.32
N ASP A 2 10.80 2.62 -1.16
CA ASP A 2 9.71 1.74 -0.73
C ASP A 2 10.13 0.40 -0.07
N PRO A 3 11.19 -0.30 -0.52
CA PRO A 3 11.66 -1.50 0.19
C PRO A 3 12.18 -1.22 1.61
N VAL A 4 12.78 -0.04 1.83
CA VAL A 4 13.26 0.38 3.15
C VAL A 4 12.09 0.75 4.06
N LEU A 5 11.07 1.44 3.52
CA LEU A 5 9.83 1.71 4.24
C LEU A 5 9.10 0.42 4.61
N LEU A 6 9.08 -0.57 3.72
CA LEU A 6 8.48 -1.87 3.99
C LEU A 6 9.25 -2.63 5.06
N ALA A 7 10.59 -2.61 5.01
CA ALA A 7 11.42 -3.21 6.04
C ALA A 7 11.22 -2.54 7.41
N ALA A 8 11.15 -1.21 7.45
CA ALA A 8 10.86 -0.46 8.68
C ALA A 8 9.44 -0.77 9.20
N GLY A 9 8.44 -0.86 8.31
CA GLY A 9 7.10 -1.31 8.64
C GLY A 9 7.07 -2.74 9.19
N GLY A 10 7.80 -3.67 8.55
CA GLY A 10 7.92 -5.06 9.00
C GLY A 10 8.63 -5.21 10.34
N ALA A 11 9.58 -4.33 10.66
CA ALA A 11 10.16 -4.26 12.00
C ALA A 11 9.14 -3.81 13.07
N TRP A 12 8.10 -3.09 12.67
CA TRP A 12 7.08 -2.54 13.56
C TRP A 12 5.84 -3.43 13.72
N VAL A 13 5.25 -3.90 12.62
CA VAL A 13 4.06 -4.79 12.64
C VAL A 13 4.43 -6.28 12.68
N GLY A 14 5.72 -6.59 12.66
CA GLY A 14 6.23 -7.95 12.54
C GLY A 14 6.09 -8.54 11.14
N TRP A 15 6.74 -9.68 10.92
CA TRP A 15 6.74 -10.39 9.65
C TRP A 15 5.34 -10.91 9.24
N ILE A 16 4.45 -11.16 10.21
CA ILE A 16 3.06 -11.59 9.97
C ILE A 16 2.18 -10.42 9.48
N GLY A 17 2.50 -9.18 9.86
CA GLY A 17 1.77 -7.99 9.40
C GLY A 17 2.14 -7.55 7.98
N LEU A 18 3.32 -7.91 7.48
CA LEU A 18 3.82 -7.51 6.16
C LEU A 18 2.87 -7.83 4.99
N PRO A 19 2.27 -9.04 4.89
CA PRO A 19 1.30 -9.34 3.85
C PRO A 19 0.07 -8.43 3.90
N SER A 20 -0.43 -8.10 5.10
CA SER A 20 -1.58 -7.19 5.25
C SER A 20 -1.23 -5.76 4.84
N VAL A 21 -0.02 -5.29 5.18
CA VAL A 21 0.48 -3.98 4.74
C VAL A 21 0.51 -3.88 3.22
N LEU A 22 1.06 -4.90 2.56
CA LEU A 22 1.12 -4.97 1.10
C LEU A 22 -0.28 -5.02 0.48
N LEU A 23 -1.21 -5.77 1.08
CA LEU A 23 -2.58 -5.85 0.61
C LEU A 23 -3.28 -4.48 0.68
N TRP A 24 -3.16 -3.76 1.80
CA TRP A 24 -3.70 -2.41 1.93
C TRP A 24 -3.07 -1.43 0.95
N ALA A 25 -1.73 -1.47 0.80
CA ALA A 25 -1.02 -0.61 -0.14
C ALA A 25 -1.43 -0.86 -1.59
N ALA A 26 -1.55 -2.13 -1.98
CA ALA A 26 -2.01 -2.53 -3.31
C ALA A 26 -3.46 -2.11 -3.55
N ALA A 27 -4.36 -2.37 -2.60
CA ALA A 27 -5.76 -1.98 -2.70
C ALA A 27 -5.93 -0.46 -2.84
N ALA A 28 -5.20 0.32 -2.06
CA ALA A 28 -5.25 1.78 -2.14
C ALA A 28 -4.67 2.31 -3.47
N GLY A 29 -3.54 1.77 -3.94
CA GLY A 29 -2.96 2.11 -5.24
C GLY A 29 -3.90 1.76 -6.40
N LEU A 30 -4.51 0.58 -6.36
CA LEU A 30 -5.46 0.13 -7.37
C LEU A 30 -6.74 0.96 -7.38
N SER A 31 -7.24 1.35 -6.19
CA SER A 31 -8.41 2.22 -6.06
C SER A 31 -8.17 3.60 -6.67
N LEU A 32 -6.97 4.16 -6.50
CA LEU A 32 -6.61 5.42 -7.13
C LEU A 32 -6.53 5.29 -8.66
N VAL A 33 -5.92 4.21 -9.15
CA VAL A 33 -5.88 3.92 -10.60
C VAL A 33 -7.29 3.77 -11.15
N ALA A 34 -8.15 2.99 -10.49
CA ALA A 34 -9.55 2.84 -10.88
C ALA A 34 -10.28 4.19 -10.90
N ALA A 35 -10.12 5.04 -9.89
CA ALA A 35 -10.69 6.39 -9.87
C ALA A 35 -10.18 7.28 -11.03
N ARG A 36 -8.89 7.15 -11.39
CA ARG A 36 -8.31 7.86 -12.54
C ARG A 36 -8.91 7.39 -13.87
N LEU A 37 -9.11 6.08 -14.04
CA LEU A 37 -9.81 5.52 -15.20
C LEU A 37 -11.26 6.01 -15.28
N LEU A 38 -11.99 5.97 -14.16
CA LEU A 38 -13.39 6.41 -14.09
C LEU A 38 -13.57 7.91 -14.37
N THR A 39 -12.58 8.73 -14.03
CA THR A 39 -12.57 10.17 -14.34
C THR A 39 -12.08 10.49 -15.75
N GLY A 40 -11.85 9.46 -16.59
CA GLY A 40 -11.44 9.62 -17.98
C GLY A 40 -9.97 10.02 -18.17
N ARG A 41 -9.15 10.00 -17.11
CA ARG A 41 -7.71 10.28 -17.23
C ARG A 41 -7.02 9.05 -17.81
N ARG A 42 -6.26 9.25 -18.89
CA ARG A 42 -5.41 8.20 -19.47
C ARG A 42 -4.33 7.81 -18.46
N VAL A 43 -4.46 6.63 -17.88
CA VAL A 43 -3.39 6.02 -17.09
C VAL A 43 -2.44 5.33 -18.06
N SER A 44 -1.22 5.85 -18.17
CA SER A 44 -0.14 5.23 -18.92
C SER A 44 0.74 4.42 -17.97
N GLY A 45 1.36 3.33 -18.42
CA GLY A 45 2.35 2.60 -17.61
C GLY A 45 3.56 3.45 -17.20
N GLY A 46 3.74 4.63 -17.80
CA GLY A 46 4.74 5.62 -17.39
C GLY A 46 4.31 6.56 -16.25
N ASP A 47 3.04 6.55 -15.83
CA ASP A 47 2.59 7.31 -14.67
C ASP A 47 3.23 6.72 -13.42
N ARG A 48 4.28 7.38 -12.93
CA ARG A 48 4.97 6.98 -11.70
C ARG A 48 4.05 7.26 -10.51
N LEU A 49 3.28 6.26 -10.13
CA LEU A 49 2.53 6.33 -8.90
C LEU A 49 3.51 6.14 -7.72
N PRO A 50 3.66 7.14 -6.82
CA PRO A 50 4.52 6.97 -5.66
C PRO A 50 3.92 5.89 -4.77
N PHE A 51 4.62 4.77 -4.60
CA PHE A 51 4.10 3.63 -3.82
C PHE A 51 4.24 3.84 -2.31
N GLY A 52 5.24 4.62 -1.89
CA GLY A 52 5.52 4.95 -0.48
C GLY A 52 4.32 5.43 0.36
N PRO A 53 3.49 6.40 -0.10
CA PRO A 53 2.31 6.84 0.63
C PRO A 53 1.28 5.73 0.88
N PHE A 54 1.04 4.86 -0.11
CA PHE A 54 0.14 3.71 0.06
C PHE A 54 0.72 2.69 1.04
N LEU A 55 2.04 2.53 1.01
CA LEU A 55 2.75 1.66 1.94
C LEU A 55 2.66 2.18 3.39
N ALA A 56 2.85 3.48 3.60
CA ALA A 56 2.69 4.12 4.90
C ALA A 56 1.25 3.98 5.43
N ALA A 57 0.25 4.17 4.56
CA ALA A 57 -1.15 3.93 4.91
C ALA A 57 -1.41 2.45 5.27
N GLY A 58 -0.83 1.51 4.52
CA GLY A 58 -0.92 0.08 4.81
C GLY A 58 -0.31 -0.29 6.16
N ILE A 59 0.89 0.24 6.48
CA ILE A 59 1.55 0.05 7.78
C ILE A 59 0.65 0.54 8.91
N TRP A 60 0.10 1.75 8.78
CA TRP A 60 -0.77 2.35 9.78
C TRP A 60 -2.06 1.55 9.98
N LEU A 61 -2.72 1.12 8.89
CA LEU A 61 -3.94 0.31 8.95
C LEU A 61 -3.70 -1.07 9.56
N THR A 62 -2.62 -1.75 9.19
CA THR A 62 -2.26 -3.04 9.80
C THR A 62 -1.91 -2.90 11.28
N TRP A 63 -1.30 -1.78 11.68
CA TRP A 63 -1.05 -1.52 13.10
C TRP A 63 -2.34 -1.30 13.91
N LEU A 64 -3.34 -0.63 13.33
CA LEU A 64 -4.64 -0.35 13.98
C LEU A 64 -5.59 -1.55 14.01
N ILE A 65 -5.70 -2.27 12.90
CA ILE A 65 -6.70 -3.34 12.70
C ILE A 65 -6.10 -4.71 13.03
N GLY A 66 -4.78 -4.81 13.08
CA GLY A 66 -4.06 -6.07 13.16
C GLY A 66 -3.87 -6.74 11.79
N PRO A 67 -3.13 -7.87 11.75
CA PRO A 67 -2.99 -8.67 10.55
C PRO A 67 -4.34 -9.25 10.11
N LEU A 68 -4.70 -9.06 8.85
CA LEU A 68 -5.87 -9.69 8.27
C LEU A 68 -5.60 -11.19 8.15
N GLY A 69 -6.28 -12.02 8.95
CA GLY A 69 -6.19 -13.48 8.89
C GLY A 69 -5.61 -14.18 10.12
N LEU A 70 -5.45 -13.48 11.25
CA LEU A 70 -5.29 -14.06 12.59
C LEU A 70 -6.57 -13.85 13.41
#